data_AF-A0A7V6A2A0-F1
#
_entry.id   AF-A0A7V6A2A0-F1
#
_cell.length_a   1.000
_cell.length_b   1.000
_cell.length_c   1.000
_cell.angle_alpha   90.00
_cell.angle_beta   90.00
_cell.angle_gamma   90.00
#
_symmetry.space_group_name_H-M   'P 1'
#
loop_
_entity.id
_entity.type
_entity.pdbx_description
1 polymer ?
#
loop_
_entity_poly.entity_id
_entity_poly.type
_entity_poly.pdbx_seq_one_letter_code
_entity_poly.pdbx_strand_id
1 'polypeptide(L)'
;MHIEGIEIIQAKPGRLSLAVAKLKGNTSLAEEFRVRVSGIRGITSVEVDPDRGEVQMCYDKAQVTSLSSLWALKDVMAVFFPEVSTMQWASYLGTYL
;
A
#
# COMPACT_ATOMS: atom_id res chain seq x y z
N MET A 1 -14.11 2.44 -6.61
CA MET A 1 -13.50 1.23 -7.20
C MET A 1 -13.15 0.30 -6.05
N HIS A 2 -13.54 -0.97 -6.12
CA HIS A 2 -13.22 -1.99 -5.12
C HIS A 2 -12.17 -2.92 -5.75
N ILE A 3 -11.07 -3.14 -5.05
CA ILE A 3 -10.06 -4.12 -5.43
C ILE A 3 -10.34 -5.34 -4.55
N GLU A 4 -10.52 -6.51 -5.15
CA GLU A 4 -10.91 -7.70 -4.40
C GLU A 4 -9.87 -8.02 -3.31
N GLY A 5 -10.30 -7.99 -2.05
CA GLY A 5 -9.43 -8.21 -0.89
C GLY A 5 -8.64 -6.99 -0.39
N ILE A 6 -8.87 -5.79 -0.95
CA ILE A 6 -8.25 -4.54 -0.49
C ILE A 6 -9.28 -3.42 -0.38
N GLU A 7 -9.33 -2.79 0.79
CA GLU A 7 -10.23 -1.69 1.08
C GLU A 7 -9.46 -0.51 1.67
N ILE A 8 -9.69 0.70 1.16
CA ILE A 8 -9.20 1.92 1.84
C ILE A 8 -10.08 2.17 3.06
N ILE A 9 -9.50 2.03 4.25
CA ILE A 9 -10.14 2.43 5.51
C ILE A 9 -10.12 3.95 5.63
N GLN A 10 -8.97 4.56 5.30
CA GLN A 10 -8.79 6.00 5.42
C GLN A 10 -7.70 6.50 4.47
N ALA A 11 -7.96 7.61 3.77
CA ALA A 11 -6.98 8.31 2.97
C ALA A 11 -6.94 9.79 3.40
N LYS A 12 -5.76 10.25 3.81
CA LYS A 12 -5.46 11.64 4.16
C LYS A 12 -4.12 12.03 3.52
N PRO A 13 -3.87 13.33 3.25
CA PRO A 13 -2.55 13.77 2.82
C PRO A 13 -1.47 13.29 3.80
N GLY A 14 -0.53 12.51 3.29
CA GLY A 14 0.58 11.93 4.06
C GLY A 14 0.25 10.70 4.93
N ARG A 15 -0.99 10.18 4.87
CA ARG A 15 -1.37 8.94 5.55
C ARG A 15 -2.41 8.14 4.76
N LEU A 16 -2.16 6.85 4.57
CA LEU A 16 -3.06 5.91 3.92
C LEU A 16 -3.22 4.66 4.81
N SER A 17 -4.46 4.33 5.13
CA SER A 17 -4.84 3.13 5.87
C SER A 17 -5.64 2.20 4.96
N LEU A 18 -5.20 0.95 4.86
CA LEU A 18 -5.77 -0.09 4.02
C LEU A 18 -6.15 -1.30 4.88
N ALA A 19 -7.28 -1.94 4.58
CA ALA A 19 -7.53 -3.33 4.96
C ALA A 19 -7.10 -4.21 3.80
N VAL A 20 -6.34 -5.25 4.10
CA VAL A 20 -5.80 -6.22 3.16
C VAL A 20 -6.11 -7.61 3.68
N ALA A 21 -7.10 -8.27 3.09
CA ALA A 21 -7.57 -9.58 3.53
C ALA A 21 -6.45 -10.64 3.51
N LYS A 22 -5.53 -10.56 2.53
CA LYS A 22 -4.40 -11.49 2.40
C LYS A 22 -3.39 -11.44 3.54
N LEU A 23 -3.27 -10.31 4.24
CA LEU A 23 -2.34 -10.15 5.37
C LEU A 23 -2.93 -10.70 6.67
N LYS A 24 -4.25 -10.87 6.73
CA LYS A 24 -4.95 -11.32 7.92
C LYS A 24 -4.56 -12.75 8.29
N GLY A 25 -4.06 -12.94 9.52
CA GLY A 25 -3.56 -14.21 10.04
C GLY A 25 -2.22 -14.68 9.45
N ASN A 26 -1.58 -13.87 8.58
CA ASN A 26 -0.34 -14.24 7.91
C ASN A 26 0.81 -13.29 8.27
N THR A 27 1.40 -13.49 9.44
CA THR A 27 2.48 -12.65 9.99
C THR A 27 3.71 -12.62 9.09
N SER A 28 4.04 -13.72 8.40
CA SER A 28 5.19 -13.76 7.49
C SER A 28 4.98 -12.85 6.27
N LEU A 29 3.78 -12.90 5.66
CA LEU A 29 3.44 -12.05 4.53
C LEU A 29 3.30 -10.59 4.94
N ALA A 30 2.74 -10.33 6.13
CA ALA A 30 2.63 -9.00 6.72
C ALA A 30 4.01 -8.34 6.94
N GLU A 31 4.97 -9.10 7.46
CA GLU A 31 6.33 -8.59 7.67
C GLU A 31 7.06 -8.36 6.34
N GLU A 32 6.91 -9.27 5.37
CA GLU A 32 7.47 -9.07 4.03
C GLU A 32 6.91 -7.81 3.36
N PHE A 33 5.59 -7.61 3.48
CA PHE A 33 4.91 -6.41 2.98
C PHE A 33 5.46 -5.15 3.65
N ARG A 34 5.57 -5.16 4.99
CA ARG A 34 6.11 -4.05 5.77
C ARG A 34 7.51 -3.67 5.31
N VAL A 35 8.41 -4.65 5.16
CA VAL A 35 9.80 -4.44 4.73
C VAL A 35 9.87 -3.85 3.32
N ARG A 36 9.12 -4.42 2.36
CA ARG A 36 9.13 -3.95 0.97
C ARG A 36 8.57 -2.54 0.83
N VAL A 37 7.46 -2.23 1.49
CA VAL A 37 6.84 -0.89 1.42
C VAL A 37 7.69 0.14 2.16
N SER A 38 8.30 -0.21 3.30
CA SER A 38 9.19 0.69 4.04
C SER A 38 10.44 1.08 3.24
N GLY A 39 10.85 0.27 2.25
CA GLY A 39 11.96 0.57 1.36
C GLY A 39 11.64 1.60 0.26
N ILE A 40 10.37 1.99 0.09
CA ILE A 40 9.96 2.93 -0.95
C ILE A 40 10.32 4.35 -0.53
N ARG A 41 11.07 5.06 -1.38
CA ARG A 41 11.40 6.47 -1.17
C ARG A 41 10.13 7.31 -1.04
N GLY A 42 10.04 8.08 0.05
CA GLY A 42 8.87 8.89 0.35
C GLY A 42 7.84 8.20 1.25
N ILE A 43 7.99 6.91 1.55
CA ILE A 43 7.29 6.28 2.68
C ILE A 43 8.11 6.56 3.95
N THR A 44 7.46 7.13 4.96
CA THR A 44 8.10 7.51 6.23
C THR A 44 7.87 6.48 7.32
N SER A 45 6.73 5.79 7.30
CA SER A 45 6.46 4.67 8.20
C SER A 45 5.44 3.70 7.59
N VAL A 46 5.57 2.43 7.96
CA VAL A 46 4.60 1.37 7.64
C VAL A 46 4.36 0.55 8.90
N GLU A 47 3.11 0.48 9.29
CA GLU A 47 2.62 -0.40 10.34
C GLU A 47 1.67 -1.41 9.70
N VAL A 48 1.82 -2.68 10.06
CA VAL A 48 0.95 -3.76 9.60
C VAL A 48 0.43 -4.49 10.83
N ASP A 49 -0.88 -4.58 10.95
CA ASP A 49 -1.59 -5.41 11.92
C ASP A 49 -1.99 -6.72 11.21
N PRO A 50 -1.25 -7.82 11.41
CA PRO A 50 -1.56 -9.10 10.79
C PRO A 50 -2.81 -9.75 11.36
N ASP A 51 -3.26 -9.42 12.58
CA ASP A 51 -4.45 -10.03 13.17
C ASP A 51 -5.74 -9.50 12.51
N ARG A 52 -5.70 -8.22 12.15
CA ARG A 52 -6.81 -7.54 11.47
C ARG A 52 -6.63 -7.46 9.94
N GLY A 53 -5.41 -7.69 9.45
CA GLY A 53 -5.04 -7.47 8.06
C GLY A 53 -5.01 -5.98 7.71
N GLU A 54 -4.74 -5.10 8.68
CA GLU A 54 -4.75 -3.65 8.46
C GLU A 54 -3.33 -3.14 8.23
N VAL A 55 -3.20 -2.16 7.35
CA VAL A 55 -1.95 -1.52 7.01
C VAL A 55 -2.12 -0.02 7.17
N GLN A 56 -1.23 0.61 7.91
CA GLN A 56 -1.12 2.06 7.97
C GLN A 56 0.22 2.50 7.40
N MET A 57 0.17 3.35 6.38
CA MET A 57 1.34 3.92 5.73
C MET A 57 1.34 5.43 5.95
N CYS A 58 2.45 5.98 6.41
CA CYS A 58 2.71 7.41 6.35
C CYS A 58 3.68 7.70 5.21
N TYR A 59 3.45 8.79 4.51
CA TYR A 59 4.26 9.18 3.36
C TYR A 59 4.47 10.69 3.30
N ASP A 60 5.60 11.10 2.74
CA ASP A 60 5.86 12.49 2.39
C ASP A 60 5.30 12.76 0.99
N LYS A 61 4.28 13.62 0.92
CA LYS A 61 3.59 13.96 -0.33
C LYS A 61 4.52 14.56 -1.38
N ALA A 62 5.55 15.29 -0.96
CA ALA A 62 6.52 15.91 -1.88
C ALA A 62 7.45 14.86 -2.52
N GLN A 63 7.62 13.70 -1.90
CA GLN A 63 8.54 12.65 -2.36
C GLN A 63 7.82 11.46 -3.00
N VAL A 64 6.64 11.08 -2.48
CA VAL A 64 5.88 9.92 -2.99
C VAL A 64 5.24 10.18 -4.36
N THR A 65 5.05 11.46 -4.72
CA THR A 65 4.56 11.89 -6.04
C THR A 65 5.64 11.84 -7.13
N SER A 66 6.89 11.53 -6.77
CA SER A 66 7.92 11.27 -7.76
C SER A 66 7.58 10.02 -8.58
N LEU A 67 7.82 10.07 -9.89
CA LEU A 67 7.60 8.93 -10.78
C LEU A 67 8.22 7.65 -10.22
N SER A 68 9.48 7.70 -9.74
CA SER A 68 10.19 6.58 -9.14
C SER A 68 9.46 5.94 -7.95
N SER A 69 8.85 6.75 -7.08
CA SER A 69 8.11 6.26 -5.91
C SER A 69 6.79 5.62 -6.31
N LEU A 70 6.10 6.19 -7.31
CA LEU A 70 4.89 5.61 -7.87
C LEU A 70 5.18 4.27 -8.56
N TRP A 71 6.30 4.15 -9.29
CA TRP A 71 6.73 2.88 -9.89
C TRP A 71 7.09 1.82 -8.83
N ALA A 72 7.81 2.20 -7.77
CA ALA A 72 8.15 1.27 -6.70
C ALA A 72 6.91 0.79 -5.93
N LEU A 73 5.97 1.69 -5.63
CA LEU A 73 4.69 1.34 -5.01
C LEU A 73 3.89 0.39 -5.92
N LYS A 74 3.84 0.69 -7.22
CA LYS A 74 3.20 -0.13 -8.25
C LYS A 74 3.81 -1.54 -8.30
N ASP A 75 5.13 -1.68 -8.26
CA ASP A 75 5.79 -2.99 -8.30
C ASP A 75 5.55 -3.80 -7.03
N VAL A 76 5.56 -3.16 -5.85
CA VAL A 76 5.20 -3.83 -4.60
C VAL A 76 3.74 -4.29 -4.64
N MET A 77 2.81 -3.43 -5.05
CA MET A 77 1.40 -3.80 -5.18
C MET A 77 1.18 -4.94 -6.19
N ALA A 78 1.89 -4.94 -7.32
CA ALA A 78 1.80 -6.02 -8.31
C ALA A 78 2.29 -7.37 -7.78
N VAL A 79 3.27 -7.38 -6.88
CA VAL A 79 3.75 -8.61 -6.23
C VAL A 79 2.74 -9.17 -5.24
N PHE A 80 2.14 -8.32 -4.40
CA PHE A 80 1.19 -8.76 -3.38
C PHE A 80 -0.23 -8.99 -3.91
N PHE A 81 -0.59 -8.27 -4.98
CA PHE A 81 -1.92 -8.25 -5.57
C PHE A 81 -1.85 -8.42 -7.10
N PRO A 82 -1.36 -9.58 -7.58
CA PRO A 82 -1.21 -9.83 -9.02
C PRO A 82 -2.56 -9.89 -9.74
N GLU A 83 -3.66 -10.17 -9.02
CA GLU A 83 -5.01 -10.15 -9.58
C GLU A 83 -5.52 -8.76 -9.96
N VAL A 84 -4.78 -7.69 -9.62
CA VAL A 84 -5.22 -6.30 -9.79
C VAL A 84 -4.38 -5.63 -10.85
N SER A 85 -5.02 -5.14 -11.91
CA SER A 85 -4.28 -4.51 -13.01
C SER A 85 -3.58 -3.23 -12.55
N THR A 86 -2.42 -2.98 -13.12
CA THR A 86 -1.55 -1.85 -12.81
C THR A 86 -2.23 -0.48 -13.02
N MET A 87 -3.14 -0.40 -13.98
CA MET A 87 -3.97 0.78 -14.25
C MET A 87 -5.04 1.00 -13.17
N GLN A 88 -5.65 -0.06 -12.64
CA GLN A 88 -6.61 0.04 -11.55
C GLN A 88 -5.92 0.57 -10.28
N TRP A 89 -4.70 0.12 -10.01
CA TRP A 89 -3.88 0.66 -8.92
C TRP A 89 -3.52 2.13 -9.09
N ALA A 90 -3.06 2.53 -10.28
CA ALA A 90 -2.69 3.92 -10.56
C ALA A 90 -3.89 4.87 -10.43
N SER A 91 -5.05 4.47 -10.97
CA SER A 91 -6.31 5.23 -10.83
C SER A 91 -6.77 5.31 -9.38
N TYR A 92 -6.70 4.19 -8.66
CA TYR A 92 -7.13 4.10 -7.28
C TYR A 92 -6.26 4.96 -6.36
N LEU A 93 -4.93 4.85 -6.44
CA LEU A 93 -4.00 5.61 -5.61
C LEU A 93 -3.89 7.07 -6.04
N GLY A 94 -3.95 7.37 -7.34
CA GLY A 94 -3.91 8.74 -7.86
C GLY A 94 -5.11 9.60 -7.46
N THR A 95 -6.19 8.99 -6.96
CA THR A 95 -7.31 9.72 -6.36
C THR A 95 -6.98 10.26 -4.96
N TYR A 96 -5.99 9.68 -4.28
CA TYR A 96 -5.70 9.91 -2.86
C TYR A 96 -4.28 10.41 -2.55
N LEU A 97 -3.35 10.29 -3.50
CA LEU A 97 -1.99 10.83 -3.47
C LEU A 97 -1.93 12.18 -4.18
#